data_AF-A0A962IEZ9-F1
#
_entry.id   AF-A0A962IEZ9-F1
#
_cell.length_a   1.000
_cell.length_b   1.000
_cell.length_c   1.000
_cell.angle_alpha   90.00
_cell.angle_beta   90.00
_cell.angle_gamma   90.00
#
_symmetry.space_group_name_H-M   'P 1'
#
loop_
_entity.id
_entity.type
_entity.pdbx_description
1 polymer ?
#
loop_
_entity_poly.entity_id
_entity_poly.type
_entity_poly.pdbx_seq_one_letter_code
_entity_poly.pdbx_strand_id
1 'polypeptide(L)'
;MVWLLLGVLLWSVVHWFPALMPAWRAVLLERLGPKYMGLFALVIVFSLVLMVLGWRSAVPTFVYTPPVWGRHLTMLLILLAVFLFGAAHAPSRIRQYVRHPMLTGVAVWAFGHLLANGDSRSVVLFGGLLVWSVVSIFLINRRDGTWNRPDIPPFSAELKLLGISVVVYAALLFLHPWFAGMPLIMAGR
;
A
#
# COMPACT_ATOMS: atom_id res chain seq x y z
N MET A 1 15.74 -2.98 12.91
CA MET A 1 14.39 -3.37 13.36
C MET A 1 13.61 -2.22 14.00
N VAL A 2 14.11 -1.59 15.08
CA VAL A 2 13.41 -0.50 15.79
C VAL A 2 12.93 0.62 14.85
N TRP A 3 13.80 1.12 13.96
CA TRP A 3 13.46 2.13 12.95
C TRP A 3 12.29 1.71 12.04
N LEU A 4 12.24 0.43 11.65
CA LEU A 4 11.17 -0.10 10.80
C LEU A 4 9.84 -0.12 11.56
N LEU A 5 9.85 -0.60 12.81
CA LEU A 5 8.67 -0.59 13.68
C LEU A 5 8.14 0.82 13.90
N LEU A 6 9.03 1.78 14.21
CA LEU A 6 8.66 3.18 14.37
C LEU A 6 8.10 3.78 13.09
N GLY A 7 8.70 3.49 11.93
CA GLY A 7 8.19 3.94 10.63
C GLY A 7 6.78 3.44 10.37
N VAL A 8 6.55 2.12 10.50
CA VAL A 8 5.24 1.48 10.32
C VAL A 8 4.20 2.03 11.30
N LEU A 9 4.56 2.17 12.58
CA LEU A 9 3.68 2.70 13.61
C LEU A 9 3.31 4.16 13.32
N LEU A 10 4.30 5.00 13.03
CA LEU A 10 4.09 6.42 12.74
C LEU A 10 3.23 6.61 11.49
N TRP A 11 3.52 5.88 10.41
CA TRP A 11 2.68 5.83 9.22
C TRP A 11 1.24 5.52 9.58
N SER A 12 1.03 4.47 10.37
CA SER A 12 -0.31 3.98 10.71
C SER A 12 -1.10 4.99 11.52
N VAL A 13 -0.51 5.48 12.62
CA VAL A 13 -1.16 6.44 13.53
C VAL A 13 -1.52 7.74 12.81
N VAL A 14 -0.61 8.27 11.98
CA VAL A 14 -0.83 9.53 11.27
C VAL A 14 -1.95 9.38 10.23
N HIS A 15 -2.02 8.27 9.51
CA HIS A 15 -3.11 8.00 8.58
C HIS A 15 -4.45 7.72 9.27
N TRP A 16 -4.45 7.12 10.45
CA TRP A 16 -5.68 6.87 11.21
C TRP A 16 -6.20 8.12 11.92
N PHE A 17 -5.34 9.10 12.24
CA PHE A 17 -5.71 10.31 12.98
C PHE A 17 -6.93 11.05 12.39
N PRO A 18 -7.03 11.33 11.07
CA PRO A 18 -8.20 11.96 10.48
C PRO A 18 -9.51 11.18 10.63
N ALA A 19 -9.43 9.85 10.77
CA ALA A 19 -10.60 8.99 10.92
C ALA A 19 -11.01 8.79 12.38
N LEU A 20 -10.03 8.68 13.28
CA LEU A 20 -10.25 8.49 14.72
C LEU A 20 -10.57 9.78 15.46
N MET A 21 -9.96 10.90 15.06
CA MET A 21 -10.03 12.18 15.79
C MET A 21 -10.47 13.34 14.87
N PRO A 22 -11.65 13.27 14.22
CA PRO A 22 -12.09 14.27 13.25
C PRO A 22 -12.22 15.68 13.85
N ALA A 23 -12.66 15.80 15.11
CA ALA A 23 -12.75 17.09 15.81
C ALA A 23 -11.37 17.75 16.02
N TRP A 24 -10.37 16.97 16.42
CA TRP A 24 -9.01 17.47 16.59
C TRP A 24 -8.37 17.85 15.26
N ARG A 25 -8.64 17.09 14.20
CA ARG A 25 -8.23 17.49 12.84
C ARG A 25 -8.84 18.83 12.45
N ALA A 26 -10.11 19.08 12.76
CA ALA A 26 -10.76 20.36 12.47
C ALA A 26 -10.07 21.53 13.21
N VAL A 27 -9.75 21.36 14.50
CA VAL A 27 -8.99 22.35 15.28
C VAL A 27 -7.61 22.63 14.67
N LEU A 28 -6.89 21.59 14.25
CA LEU A 28 -5.60 21.76 13.60
C LEU A 28 -5.71 22.48 12.25
N LEU A 29 -6.75 22.20 11.47
CA LEU A 29 -7.01 22.89 10.20
C LEU A 29 -7.35 24.37 10.42
N GLU A 30 -8.12 24.70 11.45
CA GLU A 30 -8.44 26.09 11.78
C GLU A 30 -7.17 26.87 12.19
N ARG A 31 -6.29 26.26 12.99
CA ARG A 31 -5.06 26.91 13.48
C ARG A 31 -3.95 27.01 12.44
N LEU A 32 -3.76 25.96 11.63
CA LEU A 32 -2.64 25.86 10.70
C LEU A 32 -3.02 26.20 9.25
N GLY A 33 -4.31 26.15 8.92
CA GLY A 33 -4.82 26.36 7.57
C GLY A 33 -4.14 25.40 6.56
N PRO A 34 -3.69 25.92 5.39
CA PRO A 34 -3.02 25.12 4.37
C PRO A 34 -1.74 24.41 4.85
N LYS A 35 -1.06 24.93 5.89
CA LYS A 35 0.20 24.36 6.41
C LYS A 35 0.00 22.97 7.00
N TYR A 36 -1.22 22.63 7.45
CA TYR A 36 -1.55 21.29 7.95
C TYR A 36 -1.21 20.20 6.92
N MET A 37 -1.49 20.44 5.63
CA MET A 37 -1.22 19.44 4.59
C MET A 37 0.29 19.24 4.38
N GLY A 38 1.07 20.31 4.44
CA GLY A 38 2.53 20.24 4.37
C GLY A 38 3.13 19.49 5.57
N LEU A 39 2.65 19.77 6.78
CA LEU A 39 3.08 19.05 7.99
C LEU A 39 2.70 17.57 7.94
N PHE A 40 1.46 17.26 7.53
CA PHE A 40 1.01 15.89 7.37
C PHE A 40 1.90 15.13 6.37
N ALA A 41 2.14 15.72 5.19
CA ALA A 41 3.01 15.14 4.18
C ALA A 41 4.45 14.94 4.70
N LEU A 42 5.00 15.90 5.43
CA LEU A 42 6.33 15.80 6.02
C LEU A 42 6.44 14.61 6.98
N VAL A 43 5.46 14.42 7.87
CA VAL A 43 5.46 13.30 8.82
C VAL A 43 5.31 11.97 8.09
N ILE A 44 4.49 11.91 7.03
CA ILE A 44 4.37 10.70 6.19
C ILE A 44 5.69 10.38 5.48
N VAL A 45 6.34 11.37 4.85
CA VAL A 45 7.65 11.18 4.21
C VAL A 45 8.69 10.73 5.24
N PHE A 46 8.71 11.34 6.42
CA PHE A 46 9.59 10.94 7.50
C PHE A 46 9.35 9.48 7.91
N SER A 47 8.09 9.07 8.09
CA SER A 47 7.75 7.68 8.41
C SER A 47 8.24 6.69 7.33
N LEU A 48 8.15 7.06 6.05
CA LEU A 48 8.65 6.26 4.93
C LEU A 48 10.17 6.14 4.97
N VAL A 49 10.90 7.23 5.25
CA VAL A 49 12.36 7.21 5.44
C VAL A 49 12.75 6.25 6.57
N LEU A 50 12.04 6.28 7.70
CA LEU A 50 12.27 5.35 8.81
C LEU A 50 12.07 3.89 8.38
N MET A 51 11.02 3.60 7.59
CA MET A 51 10.79 2.25 7.06
C MET A 51 11.94 1.80 6.14
N VAL A 52 12.36 2.65 5.20
CA VAL A 52 13.44 2.32 4.25
C VAL A 52 14.76 2.08 4.99
N LEU A 53 15.18 3.00 5.86
CA LEU A 53 16.41 2.86 6.63
C LEU A 53 16.33 1.67 7.60
N GLY A 54 15.16 1.46 8.22
CA GLY A 54 14.92 0.36 9.12
C GLY A 54 14.96 -1.01 8.45
N TRP A 55 14.41 -1.13 7.24
CA TRP A 55 14.45 -2.37 6.46
C TRP A 55 15.87 -2.68 5.96
N ARG A 56 16.59 -1.66 5.46
CA ARG A 56 17.97 -1.82 4.98
C ARG A 56 18.96 -2.18 6.08
N SER A 57 18.78 -1.65 7.29
CA SER A 57 19.66 -1.91 8.44
C SER A 57 19.27 -3.14 9.26
N ALA A 58 18.03 -3.65 9.13
CA ALA A 58 17.60 -4.84 9.85
C ALA A 58 18.25 -6.09 9.27
N VAL A 59 18.92 -6.86 10.12
CA VAL A 59 19.32 -8.22 9.80
C VAL A 59 18.06 -9.09 9.71
N PRO A 60 17.75 -9.70 8.54
CA PRO A 60 16.60 -10.57 8.40
C PRO A 60 16.80 -11.85 9.20
N THR A 61 15.82 -12.22 10.00
CA THR A 61 15.78 -13.51 10.71
C THR A 61 14.64 -14.35 10.16
N PHE A 62 14.83 -15.67 10.13
CA PHE A 62 13.81 -16.59 9.63
C PHE A 62 12.57 -16.59 10.53
N VAL A 63 11.38 -16.55 9.93
CA VAL A 63 10.09 -16.66 10.63
C VAL A 63 9.31 -17.88 10.13
N TYR A 64 9.20 -18.04 8.82
CA TYR A 64 8.55 -19.20 8.19
C TYR A 64 9.11 -19.47 6.79
N THR A 65 8.86 -20.67 6.28
CA THR A 65 9.15 -21.03 4.89
C THR A 65 7.96 -20.64 4.02
N PRO A 66 8.11 -19.71 3.06
CA PRO A 66 7.04 -19.41 2.11
C PRO A 66 6.69 -20.64 1.27
N PRO A 67 5.42 -20.81 0.87
CA PRO A 67 5.04 -21.91 0.00
C PRO A 67 5.77 -21.81 -1.34
N VAL A 68 6.12 -22.95 -1.95
CA VAL A 68 6.88 -23.00 -3.21
C VAL A 68 6.18 -22.24 -4.34
N TRP A 69 4.84 -22.31 -4.37
CA TRP A 69 4.01 -21.58 -5.33
C TRP A 69 3.83 -20.08 -4.99
N GLY A 70 4.21 -19.66 -3.78
CA GLY A 70 3.94 -18.33 -3.23
C GLY A 70 4.45 -17.20 -4.10
N ARG A 71 5.65 -17.35 -4.68
CA ARG A 71 6.22 -16.40 -5.63
C ARG A 71 5.35 -16.18 -6.87
N HIS A 72 4.81 -17.26 -7.44
CA HIS A 72 3.98 -17.20 -8.65
C HIS A 72 2.65 -16.51 -8.37
N LEU A 73 1.99 -16.87 -7.27
CA LEU A 73 0.76 -16.19 -6.87
C LEU A 73 1.02 -14.70 -6.55
N THR A 74 2.14 -14.40 -5.89
CA THR A 74 2.53 -13.01 -5.59
C THR A 74 2.64 -12.17 -6.85
N MET A 75 3.31 -12.66 -7.89
CA MET A 75 3.42 -11.93 -9.17
C MET A 75 2.04 -11.58 -9.75
N LEU A 76 1.08 -12.52 -9.74
CA LEU A 76 -0.29 -12.24 -10.15
C LEU A 76 -0.99 -11.22 -9.24
N LEU A 77 -0.82 -11.34 -7.92
CA LEU A 77 -1.40 -10.40 -6.96
C LEU A 77 -0.83 -8.98 -7.10
N ILE A 78 0.45 -8.83 -7.47
CA ILE A 78 1.04 -7.50 -7.71
C ILE A 78 0.42 -6.85 -8.93
N LEU A 79 0.15 -7.59 -10.01
CA LEU A 79 -0.59 -7.05 -11.16
C LEU A 79 -1.98 -6.54 -10.74
N LEU A 80 -2.71 -7.33 -9.93
CA LEU A 80 -3.99 -6.91 -9.38
C LEU A 80 -3.86 -5.66 -8.49
N ALA A 81 -2.85 -5.60 -7.63
CA ALA A 81 -2.60 -4.44 -6.78
C ALA A 81 -2.29 -3.18 -7.59
N VAL A 82 -1.45 -3.27 -8.63
CA VAL A 82 -1.15 -2.15 -9.54
C VAL A 82 -2.42 -1.65 -10.23
N PHE A 83 -3.26 -2.56 -10.71
CA PHE A 83 -4.57 -2.21 -11.28
C PHE A 83 -5.45 -1.47 -10.26
N LEU A 84 -5.52 -1.95 -9.03
CA LEU A 84 -6.28 -1.32 -7.96
C LEU A 84 -5.74 0.06 -7.56
N PHE A 85 -4.41 0.25 -7.56
CA PHE A 85 -3.79 1.56 -7.37
C PHE A 85 -4.17 2.54 -8.49
N GLY A 86 -4.12 2.10 -9.74
CA GLY A 86 -4.58 2.92 -10.86
C GLY A 86 -6.08 3.24 -10.76
N ALA A 87 -6.91 2.26 -10.39
CA ALA A 87 -8.34 2.43 -10.20
C ALA A 87 -8.69 3.39 -9.06
N ALA A 88 -7.79 3.64 -8.10
CA ALA A 88 -7.99 4.64 -7.07
C ALA A 88 -7.94 6.09 -7.62
N HIS A 89 -7.22 6.30 -8.71
CA HIS A 89 -6.94 7.62 -9.29
C HIS A 89 -7.51 7.81 -10.70
N ALA A 90 -8.14 6.78 -11.28
CA ALA A 90 -8.78 6.80 -12.58
C ALA A 90 -10.26 6.35 -12.51
N PRO A 91 -11.08 6.67 -13.51
CA PRO A 91 -12.39 6.05 -13.66
C PRO A 91 -12.23 4.54 -13.85
N SER A 92 -12.91 3.74 -13.02
CA SER A 92 -12.96 2.29 -13.18
C SER A 92 -14.25 1.69 -12.64
N ARG A 93 -14.76 0.68 -13.34
CA ARG A 93 -15.89 -0.19 -12.98
C ARG A 93 -15.62 -0.98 -11.71
N ILE A 94 -14.37 -1.29 -11.38
CA ILE A 94 -14.07 -2.00 -10.11
C ILE A 94 -14.52 -1.16 -8.90
N ARG A 95 -14.57 0.17 -9.04
CA ARG A 95 -15.07 1.10 -8.03
C ARG A 95 -16.57 0.99 -7.79
N GLN A 96 -17.30 0.14 -8.52
CA GLN A 96 -18.68 -0.24 -8.19
C GLN A 96 -18.74 -1.27 -7.06
N TYR A 97 -17.66 -2.03 -6.88
CA TYR A 97 -17.59 -3.18 -5.96
C TYR A 97 -16.55 -2.95 -4.85
N VAL A 98 -15.49 -2.20 -5.15
CA VAL A 98 -14.41 -1.88 -4.22
C VAL A 98 -14.46 -0.40 -3.86
N ARG A 99 -14.87 -0.11 -2.62
CA ARG A 99 -14.98 1.27 -2.10
C ARG A 99 -13.63 1.98 -1.97
N HIS A 100 -12.58 1.24 -1.61
CA HIS A 100 -11.25 1.78 -1.33
C HIS A 100 -10.16 1.10 -2.17
N PRO A 101 -10.13 1.28 -3.51
CA PRO A 101 -9.20 0.56 -4.38
C PRO A 101 -7.73 0.72 -3.95
N MET A 102 -7.32 1.90 -3.49
CA MET A 102 -5.96 2.13 -2.99
C MET A 102 -5.63 1.22 -1.79
N LEU A 103 -6.46 1.24 -0.75
CA LEU A 103 -6.23 0.46 0.46
C LEU A 103 -6.36 -1.04 0.19
N THR A 104 -7.32 -1.45 -0.65
CA THR A 104 -7.44 -2.85 -1.10
C THR A 104 -6.21 -3.28 -1.89
N GLY A 105 -5.68 -2.40 -2.76
CA GLY A 105 -4.42 -2.65 -3.48
C GLY A 105 -3.25 -2.85 -2.53
N VAL A 106 -3.13 -2.04 -1.47
CA VAL A 106 -2.08 -2.20 -0.45
C VAL A 106 -2.25 -3.53 0.28
N ALA A 107 -3.47 -3.91 0.64
CA ALA A 107 -3.74 -5.19 1.29
C ALA A 107 -3.34 -6.38 0.41
N VAL A 108 -3.74 -6.37 -0.87
CA VAL A 108 -3.38 -7.41 -1.85
C VAL A 108 -1.86 -7.48 -2.07
N TRP A 109 -1.22 -6.32 -2.24
CA TRP A 109 0.23 -6.20 -2.39
C TRP A 109 0.98 -6.76 -1.19
N ALA A 110 0.58 -6.35 0.03
CA ALA A 110 1.22 -6.77 1.26
C ALA A 110 1.03 -8.27 1.51
N PHE A 111 -0.18 -8.79 1.28
CA PHE A 111 -0.48 -10.21 1.39
C PHE A 111 0.38 -11.04 0.43
N GLY A 112 0.49 -10.63 -0.84
CA GLY A 112 1.37 -11.27 -1.80
C GLY A 112 2.83 -11.30 -1.30
N HIS A 113 3.34 -10.18 -0.82
CA HIS A 113 4.72 -10.15 -0.32
C HIS A 113 4.94 -11.07 0.89
N LEU A 114 3.97 -11.23 1.78
CA LEU A 114 4.05 -12.23 2.86
C LEU A 114 4.06 -13.66 2.30
N LEU A 115 3.30 -13.95 1.24
CA LEU A 115 3.35 -15.27 0.59
C LEU A 115 4.69 -15.58 -0.08
N ALA A 116 5.52 -14.57 -0.38
CA ALA A 116 6.83 -14.75 -1.00
C ALA A 116 8.01 -14.57 -0.04
N ASN A 117 7.82 -13.93 1.12
CA ASN A 117 8.92 -13.54 2.02
C ASN A 117 8.62 -13.93 3.47
N GLY A 118 9.42 -14.84 4.02
CA GLY A 118 9.25 -15.39 5.36
C GLY A 118 10.27 -14.92 6.39
N ASP A 119 10.88 -13.76 6.17
CA ASP A 119 11.85 -13.15 7.08
C ASP A 119 11.24 -12.02 7.93
N SER A 120 11.85 -11.74 9.08
CA SER A 120 11.31 -10.86 10.11
C SER A 120 11.07 -9.42 9.66
N ARG A 121 11.96 -8.85 8.84
CA ARG A 121 11.79 -7.45 8.37
C ARG A 121 10.70 -7.35 7.31
N SER A 122 10.53 -8.37 6.47
CA SER A 122 9.42 -8.48 5.53
C SER A 122 8.09 -8.64 6.27
N VAL A 123 8.03 -9.52 7.27
CA VAL A 123 6.83 -9.73 8.09
C VAL A 123 6.39 -8.43 8.77
N VAL A 124 7.33 -7.69 9.37
CA VAL A 124 7.01 -6.41 10.02
C VAL A 124 6.51 -5.37 9.03
N LEU A 125 7.19 -5.20 7.89
CA LEU A 125 6.80 -4.19 6.89
C LEU A 125 5.45 -4.52 6.25
N PHE A 126 5.33 -5.69 5.64
CA PHE A 126 4.14 -6.06 4.88
C PHE A 126 2.98 -6.42 5.82
N GLY A 127 3.23 -7.12 6.91
CA GLY A 127 2.21 -7.40 7.93
C GLY A 127 1.67 -6.12 8.57
N GLY A 128 2.55 -5.18 8.91
CA GLY A 128 2.16 -3.88 9.44
C GLY A 128 1.30 -3.06 8.46
N LEU A 129 1.72 -2.99 7.19
CA LEU A 129 0.94 -2.29 6.15
C LEU A 129 -0.37 -3.00 5.79
N LEU A 130 -0.42 -4.33 5.89
CA LEU A 130 -1.65 -5.10 5.72
C LEU A 130 -2.65 -4.77 6.84
N VAL A 131 -2.23 -4.83 8.11
CA VAL A 131 -3.06 -4.44 9.25
C VAL A 131 -3.51 -2.98 9.11
N TRP A 132 -2.57 -2.09 8.77
CA TRP A 132 -2.87 -0.68 8.54
C TRP A 132 -3.96 -0.47 7.48
N SER A 133 -3.83 -1.10 6.33
CA SER A 133 -4.76 -0.89 5.20
C SER A 133 -6.16 -1.41 5.54
N VAL A 134 -6.26 -2.59 6.16
CA VAL A 134 -7.52 -3.18 6.61
C VAL A 134 -8.18 -2.32 7.68
N VAL A 135 -7.45 -1.91 8.72
CA VAL A 135 -7.99 -1.03 9.78
C VAL A 135 -8.42 0.32 9.18
N SER A 136 -7.65 0.88 8.25
CA SER A 136 -8.02 2.14 7.58
C SER A 136 -9.34 2.03 6.83
N ILE A 137 -9.59 0.91 6.13
CA ILE A 137 -10.88 0.66 5.47
C ILE A 137 -12.03 0.71 6.49
N PHE A 138 -11.89 0.02 7.62
CA PHE A 138 -12.92 0.02 8.67
C PHE A 138 -13.15 1.41 9.27
N LEU A 139 -12.08 2.12 9.62
CA LEU A 139 -12.16 3.45 10.23
C LEU A 139 -12.79 4.48 9.29
N ILE A 140 -12.41 4.47 8.01
CA ILE A 140 -12.98 5.37 7.01
C ILE A 140 -14.44 5.02 6.75
N ASN A 141 -14.80 3.73 6.64
CA ASN A 141 -16.19 3.31 6.48
C ASN A 141 -17.06 3.77 7.65
N ARG A 142 -16.54 3.67 8.88
CA ARG A 142 -17.24 4.14 10.09
C ARG A 142 -17.42 5.67 10.08
N ARG A 143 -16.40 6.42 9.65
CA ARG A 143 -16.45 7.89 9.58
C ARG A 143 -17.40 8.38 8.48
N ASP A 144 -17.29 7.81 7.29
CA ASP A 144 -17.98 8.31 6.08
C ASP A 144 -19.37 7.70 5.90
N GLY A 145 -19.71 6.62 6.61
CA GLY A 145 -21.03 6.01 6.57
C GLY A 145 -21.37 5.39 5.20
N THR A 146 -22.57 5.69 4.69
CA THR A 146 -23.12 5.12 3.46
C THR A 146 -22.22 5.38 2.26
N TRP A 147 -22.01 4.34 1.45
CA TRP A 147 -21.17 4.43 0.26
C TRP A 147 -21.99 4.79 -0.97
N ASN A 148 -21.77 6.00 -1.49
CA ASN A 148 -22.28 6.40 -2.80
C ASN A 148 -21.37 5.82 -3.89
N ARG A 149 -21.91 4.86 -4.65
CA ARG A 149 -21.17 4.25 -5.76
C ARG A 149 -20.94 5.30 -6.85
N PRO A 150 -19.74 5.36 -7.45
CA PRO A 150 -19.48 6.26 -8.56
C PRO A 150 -20.31 5.86 -9.79
N ASP A 151 -20.27 6.63 -10.86
CA ASP A 151 -20.88 6.23 -12.13
C ASP A 151 -20.09 5.10 -12.80
N ILE A 152 -20.75 4.36 -13.70
CA ILE A 152 -20.11 3.32 -14.49
C ILE A 152 -19.37 3.98 -15.66
N PRO A 153 -18.02 3.89 -15.73
CA PRO A 153 -17.28 4.50 -16.82
C PRO A 153 -17.44 3.71 -18.14
N PRO A 154 -17.13 4.35 -19.29
CA PRO A 154 -17.08 3.66 -20.57
C PRO A 154 -16.02 2.55 -20.57
N PHE A 155 -16.24 1.51 -21.37
CA PHE A 155 -15.33 0.37 -21.44
C PHE A 155 -13.91 0.74 -21.91
N SER A 156 -13.76 1.80 -22.72
CA SER A 156 -12.45 2.32 -23.14
C SER A 156 -11.58 2.80 -21.97
N ALA A 157 -12.18 3.30 -20.89
CA ALA A 157 -11.45 3.69 -19.68
C ALA A 157 -10.84 2.46 -18.98
N GLU A 158 -11.56 1.34 -18.95
CA GLU A 158 -11.05 0.06 -18.42
C GLU A 158 -9.87 -0.46 -19.23
N LEU A 159 -10.00 -0.49 -20.56
CA LEU A 159 -8.91 -0.94 -21.43
C LEU A 159 -7.66 -0.07 -21.26
N LYS A 160 -7.83 1.25 -21.16
CA LYS A 160 -6.72 2.18 -20.91
C LYS A 160 -6.06 1.92 -19.55
N LEU A 161 -6.86 1.77 -18.49
CA LEU A 161 -6.35 1.48 -17.15
C LEU A 161 -5.61 0.15 -17.11
N LEU A 162 -6.17 -0.90 -17.72
CA LEU A 162 -5.55 -2.22 -17.81
C LEU A 162 -4.22 -2.14 -18.57
N GLY A 163 -4.18 -1.47 -19.72
CA GLY A 163 -2.96 -1.27 -20.49
C GLY A 163 -1.86 -0.56 -19.69
N ILE A 164 -2.19 0.54 -19.02
CA ILE A 164 -1.25 1.26 -18.13
C ILE A 164 -0.77 0.34 -17.00
N SER A 165 -1.68 -0.42 -16.40
CA SER A 165 -1.36 -1.33 -15.29
C SER A 165 -0.39 -2.42 -15.72
N VAL A 166 -0.55 -2.99 -16.91
CA VAL A 166 0.39 -3.98 -17.48
C VAL A 166 1.76 -3.37 -17.72
N VAL A 167 1.83 -2.15 -18.27
CA VAL A 167 3.10 -1.44 -18.49
C VAL A 167 3.82 -1.16 -17.16
N VAL A 168 3.10 -0.63 -16.16
CA VAL A 168 3.66 -0.37 -14.83
C VAL A 168 4.10 -1.66 -14.16
N TYR A 169 3.29 -2.72 -14.24
CA TYR A 169 3.62 -4.03 -13.70
C TYR A 169 4.90 -4.61 -14.33
N ALA A 170 5.02 -4.56 -15.66
CA ALA A 170 6.23 -4.97 -16.36
C ALA A 170 7.45 -4.17 -15.88
N ALA A 171 7.33 -2.84 -15.80
CA ALA A 171 8.39 -1.98 -15.27
C ALA A 171 8.79 -2.37 -13.85
N LEU A 172 7.82 -2.62 -12.95
CA LEU A 172 8.09 -3.06 -11.58
C LEU A 172 8.78 -4.42 -11.53
N LEU A 173 8.38 -5.39 -12.36
CA LEU A 173 9.04 -6.70 -12.44
C LEU A 173 10.51 -6.56 -12.80
N PHE A 174 10.82 -5.77 -13.83
CA PHE A 174 12.20 -5.53 -14.25
C PHE A 174 12.97 -4.70 -13.24
N LEU A 175 12.32 -3.71 -12.62
CA LEU A 175 12.97 -2.79 -11.69
C LEU A 175 13.17 -3.35 -10.27
N HIS A 176 12.49 -4.45 -9.95
CA HIS A 176 12.48 -5.06 -8.62
C HIS A 176 13.88 -5.30 -8.00
N PRO A 177 14.91 -5.77 -8.74
CA PRO A 177 16.24 -5.95 -8.16
C PRO A 177 16.84 -4.65 -7.60
N TRP A 178 16.56 -3.49 -8.21
CA TRP A 178 17.21 -2.23 -7.82
C TRP A 178 16.58 -1.59 -6.59
N PHE A 179 15.26 -1.69 -6.42
CA PHE A 179 14.59 -1.09 -5.26
C PHE A 179 14.29 -2.09 -4.13
N ALA A 180 14.06 -3.37 -4.44
CA ALA A 180 13.77 -4.41 -3.46
C ALA A 180 14.96 -5.36 -3.21
N GLY A 181 16.05 -5.24 -3.97
CA GLY A 181 17.30 -5.99 -3.75
C GLY A 181 17.25 -7.45 -4.17
N MET A 182 16.18 -7.90 -4.84
CA MET A 182 15.95 -9.32 -5.18
C MET A 182 15.42 -9.47 -6.62
N PRO A 183 16.02 -10.30 -7.49
CA PRO A 183 15.52 -10.51 -8.83
C PRO A 183 14.28 -11.44 -8.88
N LEU A 184 13.26 -11.01 -9.63
CA LEU A 184 12.01 -11.76 -9.84
C LEU A 184 12.01 -12.63 -11.11
N ILE A 185 12.91 -12.35 -12.03
CA ILE A 185 13.17 -13.17 -13.20
C ILE A 185 14.66 -13.43 -13.19
N MET A 186 15.09 -14.69 -13.17
CA MET A 186 16.48 -15.00 -13.48
C MET A 186 16.68 -14.64 -14.95
N ALA A 187 17.49 -13.62 -15.24
CA ALA A 187 18.08 -13.51 -16.57
C ALA A 187 18.90 -14.79 -16.76
N GLY A 188 18.53 -15.60 -17.75
CA GLY A 188 19.20 -16.87 -18.03
C GLY A 188 20.71 -16.67 -18.08
N ARG A 189 21.42 -17.42 -17.25
CA ARG A 189 22.83 -17.74 -17.45
C ARG A 189 22.90 -19.24 -17.67
#